data_AF-A0A1B9I1Z1-F1
#
_entry.id   AF-A0A1B9I1Z1-F1
#
_cell.length_a   1.000
_cell.length_b   1.000
_cell.length_c   1.000
_cell.angle_alpha   90.00
_cell.angle_beta   90.00
_cell.angle_gamma   90.00
#
_symmetry.space_group_name_H-M   'P 1'
#
loop_
_entity.id
_entity.type
_entity.pdbx_description
1 polymer ?
#
loop_
_entity_poly.entity_id
_entity_poly.type
_entity_poly.pdbx_seq_one_letter_code
_entity_poly.pdbx_strand_id
1 'polypeptide(L)'
;MGCAGDQATNCGGSNLLQLYNNPDLATKNTINSGFTYQGCMEEVLGRALSPTSIITSNLTIENFSMSVRHLDTSMLVLNTPTNASLRTNLTMDQYFSNQCNIPCISNNGQICGGPNAITLYAYAMSRRT
;
A
#
# COMPACT_ATOMS: atom_id res chain seq x y z
N MET A 1 19.33 -1.15 27.18
CA MET A 1 20.04 0.11 27.53
C MET A 1 19.02 1.23 27.49
N GLY A 2 19.02 2.14 28.47
CA GLY A 2 18.10 3.28 28.46
C GLY A 2 18.38 4.20 27.27
N CYS A 3 17.35 4.81 26.71
CA CYS A 3 17.52 5.86 25.69
C CYS A 3 18.22 7.07 26.32
N ALA A 4 19.08 7.76 25.55
CA ALA A 4 19.80 8.93 26.06
C ALA A 4 18.85 10.03 26.61
N GLY A 5 17.70 10.21 25.97
CA GLY A 5 16.67 11.19 26.37
C GLY A 5 15.57 10.66 27.30
N ASP A 6 15.52 9.34 27.53
CA ASP A 6 14.55 8.70 28.42
C ASP A 6 15.12 7.37 28.92
N GLN A 7 15.61 7.37 30.17
CA GLN A 7 16.21 6.19 30.77
C GLN A 7 15.19 5.10 31.12
N ALA A 8 13.89 5.40 31.15
CA ALA A 8 12.84 4.42 31.39
C ALA A 8 12.50 3.61 30.13
N THR A 9 12.80 4.14 28.94
CA THR A 9 12.60 3.45 27.66
C THR A 9 13.86 2.73 27.24
N ASN A 10 13.72 1.48 26.80
CA ASN A 10 14.84 0.74 26.23
C ASN A 10 15.16 1.23 24.80
N CYS A 11 16.42 1.36 24.45
CA CYS A 11 16.89 1.74 23.12
C CYS A 11 17.93 0.75 22.58
N GLY A 12 17.70 -0.55 22.80
CA GLY A 12 18.62 -1.61 22.36
C GLY A 12 19.75 -1.90 23.35
N GLY A 13 20.90 -2.35 22.83
CA GLY A 13 22.09 -2.74 23.59
C GLY A 13 23.32 -2.91 22.68
N SER A 14 24.49 -3.23 23.26
CA SER A 14 25.67 -3.60 22.45
C SER A 14 25.32 -4.78 21.55
N ASN A 15 25.36 -4.56 20.24
CA ASN A 15 24.95 -5.50 19.19
C ASN A 15 23.49 -6.00 19.29
N LEU A 16 22.59 -5.24 19.93
CA LEU A 16 21.18 -5.59 20.04
C LEU A 16 20.32 -4.45 19.48
N LEU A 17 19.59 -4.74 18.41
CA LEU A 17 18.56 -3.86 17.87
C LEU A 17 17.23 -4.13 18.58
N GLN A 18 16.56 -3.06 19.04
CA GLN A 18 15.22 -3.16 19.61
C GLN A 18 14.23 -2.44 18.69
N LEU A 19 13.23 -3.18 18.21
CA LEU A 19 12.17 -2.67 17.35
C LEU A 19 10.93 -2.33 18.18
N TYR A 20 10.35 -1.17 17.91
CA TYR A 20 9.09 -0.71 18.50
C TYR A 20 8.01 -0.70 17.42
N ASN A 21 6.87 -1.34 17.70
CA ASN A 21 5.70 -1.23 16.85
C ASN A 21 4.77 -0.16 17.44
N ASN A 22 4.59 0.94 16.72
CA ASN A 22 3.58 1.94 17.05
C ASN A 22 2.39 1.77 16.08
N PRO A 23 1.28 1.12 16.52
CA PRO A 23 0.12 0.90 15.67
C PRO A 23 -0.59 2.20 15.26
N ASP A 24 -0.40 3.31 15.98
CA ASP A 24 -0.98 4.61 15.60
C ASP A 24 -0.23 5.27 14.42
N LEU A 25 1.03 4.88 14.20
CA LEU A 25 1.81 5.21 13.01
C LEU A 25 1.73 4.12 11.94
N ALA A 26 1.07 3.00 12.22
CA ALA A 26 0.83 2.01 11.20
C ALA A 26 -0.07 2.67 10.14
N THR A 27 0.37 2.61 8.88
CA THR A 27 -0.47 2.98 7.75
C THR A 27 -1.79 2.25 7.92
N LYS A 28 -2.91 2.98 7.87
CA LYS A 28 -4.25 2.43 8.12
C LYS A 28 -4.56 1.41 7.02
N ASN A 29 -4.20 0.15 7.26
CA ASN A 29 -4.05 -0.91 6.25
C ASN A 29 -5.37 -1.58 5.82
N THR A 30 -6.50 -1.14 6.36
CA THR A 30 -7.82 -1.69 6.03
C THR A 30 -8.68 -0.58 5.49
N ILE A 31 -9.01 -0.68 4.20
CA ILE A 31 -9.92 0.24 3.55
C ILE A 31 -11.31 -0.40 3.57
N ASN A 32 -12.32 0.43 3.79
CA ASN A 32 -13.69 0.05 4.16
C ASN A 32 -14.50 -0.62 3.02
N SER A 33 -13.84 -1.36 2.13
CA SER A 33 -14.41 -1.96 0.91
C SER A 33 -13.85 -3.36 0.62
N GLY A 34 -13.29 -4.04 1.63
CA GLY A 34 -12.73 -5.38 1.48
C GLY A 34 -11.36 -5.42 0.81
N PHE A 35 -10.66 -4.29 0.68
CA PHE A 35 -9.27 -4.24 0.21
C PHE A 35 -8.32 -4.02 1.39
N THR A 36 -7.26 -4.81 1.44
CA THR A 36 -6.22 -4.77 2.46
C THR A 36 -4.90 -4.37 1.83
N TYR A 37 -4.23 -3.38 2.41
CA TYR A 37 -2.89 -2.96 1.99
C TYR A 37 -1.91 -4.14 2.10
N GLN A 38 -1.21 -4.44 1.01
CA GLN A 38 -0.22 -5.52 0.96
C GLN A 38 1.20 -4.99 1.09
N GLY A 39 1.45 -3.76 0.66
CA GLY A 39 2.79 -3.20 0.69
C GLY A 39 3.03 -2.12 -0.34
N CYS A 40 4.26 -1.63 -0.33
CA CYS A 40 4.80 -0.71 -1.31
C CYS A 40 5.95 -1.38 -2.03
N MET A 41 5.95 -1.28 -3.35
CA MET A 41 6.97 -1.89 -4.21
C MET A 41 7.63 -0.84 -5.09
N GLU A 42 8.88 -1.09 -5.48
CA GLU A 42 9.54 -0.30 -6.51
C GLU A 42 8.85 -0.57 -7.86
N GLU A 43 8.49 0.51 -8.57
CA GLU A 43 7.95 0.42 -9.91
C GLU A 43 9.10 0.31 -10.91
N VAL A 44 9.07 -0.77 -11.68
CA VAL A 44 10.00 -1.02 -12.78
C VAL A 44 9.20 -0.99 -14.07
N LEU A 45 9.75 -0.37 -15.12
CA LEU A 45 9.05 -0.10 -16.39
C LEU A 45 8.13 -1.24 -16.82
N GLY A 46 6.81 -0.97 -16.83
CA GLY A 46 5.77 -1.89 -17.31
C GLY A 46 5.11 -2.76 -16.24
N ARG A 47 5.53 -2.68 -14.97
CA ARG A 47 4.96 -3.50 -13.89
C ARG A 47 3.58 -3.03 -13.44
N ALA A 48 3.32 -1.72 -13.43
CA ALA A 48 2.04 -1.14 -13.03
C ALA A 48 0.97 -1.11 -14.12
N LEU A 49 1.34 -0.90 -15.39
CA LEU A 49 0.36 -0.55 -16.45
C LEU A 49 -0.32 -1.78 -17.05
N SER A 50 -1.58 -2.02 -16.68
CA SER A 50 -2.37 -3.19 -17.14
C SER A 50 -3.20 -2.79 -18.35
N PRO A 51 -3.72 -3.75 -19.14
CA PRO A 51 -4.86 -3.46 -20.02
C PRO A 51 -6.05 -2.82 -19.29
N THR A 52 -6.26 -3.10 -18.00
CA THR A 52 -7.29 -2.47 -17.16
C THR A 52 -6.68 -1.41 -16.25
N SER A 53 -6.43 -0.22 -16.81
CA SER A 53 -6.04 0.99 -16.07
C SER A 53 -7.16 2.03 -16.11
N ILE A 54 -7.46 2.66 -14.98
CA ILE A 54 -8.37 3.80 -14.90
C ILE A 54 -7.53 5.03 -14.59
N ILE A 55 -7.67 6.05 -15.42
CA ILE A 55 -7.14 7.38 -15.18
C ILE A 55 -8.33 8.27 -14.84
N THR A 56 -8.34 8.85 -13.65
CA THR A 56 -9.42 9.72 -13.21
C THR A 56 -8.92 10.83 -12.29
N SER A 57 -9.58 11.99 -12.34
CA SER A 57 -9.31 13.14 -11.46
C SER A 57 -9.92 12.98 -10.07
N ASN A 58 -10.72 11.95 -9.82
CA ASN A 58 -11.39 11.68 -8.53
C ASN A 58 -11.00 10.31 -7.93
N LEU A 59 -9.74 9.91 -8.08
CA LEU A 59 -9.28 8.60 -7.63
C LEU A 59 -9.30 8.51 -6.10
N THR A 60 -10.04 7.53 -5.61
CA THR A 60 -9.96 6.98 -4.25
C THR A 60 -9.88 5.47 -4.36
N ILE A 61 -9.38 4.82 -3.31
CA ILE A 61 -9.31 3.36 -3.29
C ILE A 61 -10.72 2.77 -3.24
N GLU A 62 -11.70 3.45 -2.62
CA GLU A 62 -13.11 3.05 -2.64
C GLU A 62 -13.71 3.10 -4.06
N ASN A 63 -13.53 4.21 -4.78
CA ASN A 63 -14.12 4.36 -6.12
C ASN A 63 -13.54 3.35 -7.10
N PHE A 64 -12.22 3.10 -7.01
CA PHE A 64 -11.58 2.09 -7.84
C PHE A 64 -11.99 0.67 -7.43
N SER A 65 -11.95 0.34 -6.13
CA SER A 65 -12.37 -0.98 -5.63
C SER A 65 -13.81 -1.32 -6.02
N MET A 66 -14.72 -0.34 -5.98
CA MET A 66 -16.09 -0.51 -6.46
C MET A 66 -16.14 -0.83 -7.96
N SER A 67 -15.31 -0.19 -8.79
CA SER A 67 -15.29 -0.40 -10.24
C SER A 67 -14.81 -1.82 -10.62
N VAL A 68 -14.00 -2.44 -9.76
CA VAL A 68 -13.30 -3.70 -10.06
C VAL A 68 -13.76 -4.89 -9.23
N ARG A 69 -14.68 -4.70 -8.27
CA ARG A 69 -15.23 -5.75 -7.39
C ARG A 69 -15.86 -6.95 -8.12
N HIS A 70 -16.20 -6.78 -9.40
CA HIS A 70 -16.78 -7.83 -10.24
C HIS A 70 -15.72 -8.74 -10.87
N LEU A 71 -14.44 -8.40 -10.71
CA LEU A 71 -13.31 -9.15 -11.24
C LEU A 71 -12.74 -9.96 -10.08
N ASP A 72 -13.02 -11.27 -10.05
CA ASP A 72 -12.67 -12.27 -9.01
C ASP A 72 -11.15 -12.44 -8.74
N THR A 73 -10.33 -11.54 -9.26
CA THR A 73 -8.87 -11.62 -9.21
C THR A 73 -8.32 -10.20 -9.25
N SER A 74 -7.99 -9.60 -8.11
CA SER A 74 -7.62 -8.18 -8.15
C SER A 74 -6.71 -7.75 -6.99
N MET A 75 -5.41 -7.66 -7.31
CA MET A 75 -4.55 -6.68 -6.67
C MET A 75 -4.72 -5.35 -7.39
N LEU A 76 -5.00 -4.32 -6.61
CA LEU A 76 -4.99 -2.94 -7.01
C LEU A 76 -3.55 -2.43 -6.96
N VAL A 77 -3.12 -1.79 -8.04
CA VAL A 77 -1.82 -1.15 -8.20
C VAL A 77 -2.04 0.33 -8.43
N LEU A 78 -1.48 1.19 -7.57
CA LEU A 78 -1.52 2.64 -7.74
C LEU A 78 -0.11 3.17 -7.92
N ASN A 79 0.10 3.97 -8.96
CA ASN A 79 1.40 4.54 -9.30
C ASN A 79 1.39 6.08 -9.19
N THR A 80 0.22 6.70 -9.39
CA THR A 80 0.09 8.16 -9.37
C THR A 80 -1.22 8.56 -8.66
N PRO A 81 -1.39 9.83 -8.27
CA PRO A 81 -2.61 10.31 -7.61
C PRO A 81 -3.89 10.08 -8.43
N THR A 82 -3.77 9.85 -9.73
CA THR A 82 -4.88 9.80 -10.70
C THR A 82 -4.95 8.49 -11.48
N ASN A 83 -3.97 7.60 -11.34
CA ASN A 83 -3.93 6.33 -12.07
C ASN A 83 -3.94 5.14 -11.11
N ALA A 84 -4.89 4.24 -11.35
CA ALA A 84 -4.94 2.93 -10.74
C ALA A 84 -5.10 1.85 -11.81
N SER A 85 -4.49 0.70 -11.57
CA SER A 85 -4.49 -0.44 -12.49
C SER A 85 -4.78 -1.73 -11.73
N LEU A 86 -5.38 -2.69 -12.41
CA LEU A 86 -5.57 -4.04 -11.88
C LEU A 86 -4.44 -4.97 -12.28
N ARG A 87 -4.07 -5.86 -11.37
CA ARG A 87 -3.19 -6.98 -11.68
C ARG A 87 -3.67 -8.28 -11.05
N THR A 88 -3.44 -9.34 -11.80
CA THR A 88 -3.47 -10.72 -11.33
C THR A 88 -2.01 -11.19 -11.35
N ASN A 89 -1.56 -11.87 -10.28
CA ASN A 89 -0.21 -12.45 -10.18
C ASN A 89 0.96 -11.46 -10.04
N LEU A 90 0.79 -10.32 -9.37
CA LEU A 90 1.93 -9.60 -8.81
C LEU A 90 2.45 -10.32 -7.57
N THR A 91 3.69 -10.78 -7.62
CA THR A 91 4.41 -11.24 -6.43
C THR A 91 5.24 -10.07 -5.88
N MET A 92 5.24 -9.94 -4.55
CA MET A 92 6.12 -9.01 -3.83
C MET A 92 7.54 -9.59 -3.74
N ASP A 93 8.10 -10.02 -4.88
CA ASP A 93 9.42 -10.63 -4.89
C ASP A 93 10.47 -9.52 -4.86
N GLN A 94 11.21 -9.42 -3.75
CA GLN A 94 12.47 -8.68 -3.57
C GLN A 94 12.50 -7.15 -3.84
N TYR A 95 11.45 -6.53 -4.39
CA TYR A 95 11.41 -5.10 -4.75
C TYR A 95 10.57 -4.27 -3.79
N PHE A 96 10.90 -4.30 -2.49
CA PHE A 96 10.23 -3.45 -1.50
C PHE A 96 10.66 -1.98 -1.67
N SER A 97 9.70 -1.07 -1.54
CA SER A 97 9.97 0.37 -1.52
C SER A 97 9.32 1.03 -0.30
N ASN A 98 9.90 2.13 0.16
CA ASN A 98 9.32 3.02 1.17
C ASN A 98 8.88 4.37 0.56
N GLN A 99 8.84 4.46 -0.77
CA GLN A 99 8.55 5.70 -1.49
C GLN A 99 7.06 5.89 -1.78
N CYS A 100 6.19 4.98 -1.36
CA CYS A 100 4.73 5.14 -1.50
C CYS A 100 4.18 6.16 -0.49
N ASN A 101 4.39 7.43 -0.79
CA ASN A 101 4.04 8.55 0.08
C ASN A 101 3.16 9.58 -0.64
N ILE A 102 2.66 9.24 -1.84
CA ILE A 102 1.83 10.13 -2.63
C ILE A 102 0.36 9.92 -2.23
N PRO A 103 -0.34 10.97 -1.76
CA PRO A 103 -1.76 10.87 -1.44
C PRO A 103 -2.63 10.70 -2.69
N CYS A 104 -3.76 10.02 -2.55
CA CYS A 104 -4.78 9.96 -3.58
C CYS A 104 -5.43 11.33 -3.80
N ILE A 105 -5.69 11.68 -5.07
CA ILE A 105 -6.17 13.03 -5.43
C ILE A 105 -7.48 13.42 -4.74
N SER A 106 -8.36 12.45 -4.49
CA SER A 106 -9.66 12.68 -3.88
C SER A 106 -9.74 12.22 -2.42
N ASN A 107 -8.65 11.71 -1.85
CA ASN A 107 -8.56 11.32 -0.44
C ASN A 107 -7.11 11.34 0.07
N ASN A 108 -6.72 12.44 0.73
CA ASN A 108 -5.37 12.61 1.28
C ASN A 108 -5.03 11.66 2.44
N GLY A 109 -6.02 10.96 3.00
CA GLY A 109 -5.79 9.92 4.01
C GLY A 109 -5.40 8.57 3.41
N GLN A 110 -5.31 8.46 2.09
CA GLN A 110 -4.98 7.25 1.34
C GLN A 110 -3.72 7.44 0.52
N ILE A 111 -2.94 6.37 0.38
CA ILE A 111 -1.71 6.36 -0.41
C ILE A 111 -2.00 5.75 -1.78
N CYS A 112 -1.66 6.50 -2.83
CA CYS A 112 -1.85 6.18 -4.24
C CYS A 112 -0.49 6.04 -4.97
N GLY A 113 0.47 5.34 -4.38
CA GLY A 113 1.80 5.12 -4.96
C GLY A 113 2.85 6.13 -4.52
N GLY A 114 3.89 6.27 -5.35
CA GLY A 114 5.10 7.02 -5.06
C GLY A 114 5.93 7.29 -6.32
N PRO A 115 6.92 8.20 -6.26
CA PRO A 115 7.88 8.33 -7.35
C PRO A 115 8.59 7.00 -7.55
N ASN A 116 8.44 6.38 -8.74
CA ASN A 116 8.95 5.03 -9.03
C ASN A 116 8.53 3.98 -7.99
N ALA A 117 7.36 4.12 -7.39
CA ALA A 117 6.86 3.17 -6.41
C ALA A 117 5.36 2.97 -6.54
N ILE A 118 4.94 1.73 -6.38
CA ILE A 118 3.55 1.33 -6.51
C ILE A 118 3.01 0.76 -5.22
N THR A 119 1.80 1.20 -4.89
CA THR A 119 1.07 0.70 -3.73
C THR A 119 0.20 -0.47 -4.13
N LEU A 120 0.27 -1.55 -3.36
CA LEU A 120 -0.56 -2.74 -3.55
C LEU A 120 -1.68 -2.83 -2.50
N TYR A 121 -2.90 -3.08 -2.99
CA TYR A 121 -4.00 -3.56 -2.16
C TYR A 121 -4.54 -4.87 -2.72
N ALA A 122 -4.76 -5.86 -1.89
CA ALA A 122 -5.42 -7.10 -2.28
C ALA A 122 -6.86 -7.10 -1.80
N TYR A 123 -7.77 -7.59 -2.65
CA TYR A 123 -9.12 -7.86 -2.22
C TYR A 123 -9.13 -9.06 -1.26
N ALA A 124 -9.60 -8.85 -0.04
CA ALA A 124 -9.96 -9.91 0.90
C ALA A 124 -11.21 -10.60 0.36
N MET A 125 -11.01 -11.57 -0.52
CA MET A 125 -12.06 -12.49 -0.91
C MET A 125 -12.60 -13.16 0.36
N SER A 126 -13.80 -12.77 0.80
CA SER A 126 -14.61 -13.70 1.58
C SER A 126 -14.87 -14.87 0.64
N ARG A 127 -14.17 -15.99 0.88
CA ARG A 127 -14.42 -17.23 0.15
C ARG A 127 -15.91 -17.53 0.28
N ARG A 128 -16.69 -17.31 -0.78
CA ARG A 128 -18.01 -17.89 -0.90
C ARG A 128 -17.79 -19.39 -1.07
N THR A 129 -17.81 -20.10 0.06
CA THR A 129 -18.04 -21.54 0.12
C THR A 129 -19.43 -21.88 -0.37
#